data_AF-A0A7C1UYS6-F1
#
_entry.id   AF-A0A7C1UYS6-F1
#
_cell.length_a   1.000
_cell.length_b   1.000
_cell.length_c   1.000
_cell.angle_alpha   90.00
_cell.angle_beta   90.00
_cell.angle_gamma   90.00
#
_symmetry.space_group_name_H-M   'P 1'
#
loop_
_entity.id
_entity.type
_entity.pdbx_description
1 polymer ?
#
loop_
_entity_poly.entity_id
_entity_poly.type
_entity_poly.pdbx_seq_one_letter_code
_entity_poly.pdbx_strand_id
1 'polypeptide(L)'
;MKRIFTPLQRIWRKVLGKKEVTIDNNTHERPGVTKIPSHVVKSNQPLHKREEPYFVQIGLDFGTSYSKCICRDIITDKAWVHIPPKFRDQEFPFLIPSVLVLDNNQISHPEKNNINYPEKGIYHLKNALVLTAKKQLSEPLFAFYKRIMNPTQDEQLCELVKTFSVYFLAGILGEVRNEIRKRFPDFGSKADDYMAVNLSIPVENAQQPEVNELFKQLLKESWQLAD
;
A
#
# COMPACT_ATOMS: atom_id res chain seq x y z
N MET A 1 9.27 9.17 -28.99
CA MET A 1 8.07 8.55 -28.38
C MET A 1 8.38 8.30 -26.90
N LYS A 2 7.81 9.08 -25.96
CA LYS A 2 8.07 8.91 -24.52
C LYS A 2 7.37 7.63 -24.05
N ARG A 3 8.12 6.57 -23.73
CA ARG A 3 7.55 5.34 -23.15
C ARG A 3 6.99 5.67 -21.76
N ILE A 4 5.68 5.55 -21.59
CA ILE A 4 5.00 5.66 -20.30
C ILE A 4 5.20 4.32 -19.61
N PHE A 5 5.94 4.31 -18.50
CA PHE A 5 6.17 3.11 -17.68
C PHE A 5 5.09 2.98 -16.63
N THR A 6 4.69 1.75 -16.30
CA THR A 6 3.77 1.51 -15.18
C THR A 6 4.47 1.86 -13.84
N PRO A 7 3.71 2.23 -12.79
CA PRO A 7 4.20 2.43 -11.43
C PRO A 7 5.17 1.33 -10.96
N LEU A 8 4.80 0.07 -11.22
CA LEU A 8 5.61 -1.12 -10.90
C LEU A 8 6.95 -1.14 -11.67
N GLN A 9 6.94 -0.83 -12.97
CA GLN A 9 8.15 -0.78 -13.79
C GLN A 9 9.11 0.34 -13.36
N ARG A 10 8.58 1.43 -12.80
CA ARG A 10 9.39 2.53 -12.24
C ARG A 10 10.09 2.11 -10.96
N ILE A 11 9.40 1.37 -10.09
CA ILE A 11 9.95 0.74 -8.89
C ILE A 11 11.03 -0.28 -9.27
N TRP A 12 10.74 -1.18 -10.22
CA TRP A 12 11.69 -2.19 -10.68
C TRP A 12 12.96 -1.59 -11.31
N ARG A 13 12.83 -0.54 -12.12
CA ARG A 13 13.99 0.17 -12.67
C ARG A 13 14.85 0.83 -11.60
N LYS A 14 14.24 1.33 -10.52
CA LYS A 14 14.96 1.90 -9.37
C LYS A 14 15.70 0.80 -8.59
N VAL A 15 15.10 -0.39 -8.44
CA VAL A 15 15.61 -1.47 -7.57
C VAL A 15 16.64 -2.39 -8.25
N LEU A 16 16.46 -2.74 -9.53
CA LEU A 16 17.26 -3.79 -10.18
C LEU A 16 18.27 -3.32 -11.23
N GLY A 17 18.30 -2.02 -11.54
CA GLY A 17 19.00 -1.57 -12.74
C GLY A 17 18.39 -2.17 -14.02
N LYS A 18 18.76 -1.64 -15.18
CA LYS A 18 18.09 -1.97 -16.46
C LYS A 18 18.20 -3.46 -16.82
N LYS A 19 17.16 -4.25 -16.55
CA LYS A 19 16.82 -5.45 -17.33
C LYS A 19 15.34 -5.43 -17.66
N GLU A 20 15.03 -5.33 -18.96
CA GLU A 20 13.66 -5.46 -19.46
C GLU A 20 13.21 -6.91 -19.23
N VAL A 21 12.07 -7.09 -18.56
CA VAL A 21 11.40 -8.37 -18.43
C VAL A 21 10.24 -8.36 -19.41
N THR A 22 10.33 -9.20 -20.44
CA THR A 22 9.25 -9.49 -21.39
C THR A 22 8.27 -10.46 -20.72
N ILE A 23 6.98 -10.13 -20.69
CA ILE A 23 5.93 -11.03 -20.20
C ILE A 23 5.17 -11.54 -21.42
N ASP A 24 5.27 -12.83 -21.69
CA ASP A 24 4.48 -13.53 -22.71
C ASP A 24 3.08 -13.81 -22.17
N ASN A 25 2.07 -13.32 -22.89
CA ASN A 25 0.66 -13.60 -22.65
C ASN A 25 0.26 -14.86 -23.44
N ASN A 26 0.16 -16.00 -22.77
CA ASN A 26 -0.55 -17.15 -23.33
C ASN A 26 -1.85 -17.41 -22.58
N THR A 27 -2.94 -17.13 -23.28
CA THR A 27 -4.32 -17.39 -22.92
C THR A 27 -4.64 -18.88 -23.12
N HIS A 28 -5.13 -19.55 -22.08
CA HIS A 28 -5.79 -20.85 -22.23
C HIS A 28 -7.28 -20.72 -21.87
N GLU A 29 -8.13 -20.89 -22.88
CA GLU A 29 -9.56 -21.12 -22.73
C GLU A 29 -9.83 -22.55 -22.23
N ARG A 30 -10.83 -22.71 -21.35
CA ARG A 30 -11.68 -23.91 -21.28
C ARG A 30 -13.12 -23.58 -20.80
N PRO A 31 -14.10 -24.42 -21.14
CA PRO A 31 -15.50 -24.01 -21.29
C PRO A 31 -16.45 -24.55 -20.22
N GLY A 32 -17.61 -23.89 -20.12
CA GLY A 32 -18.91 -24.52 -19.82
C GLY A 32 -19.34 -24.56 -18.36
N VAL A 33 -20.20 -23.61 -17.95
CA VAL A 33 -21.12 -23.82 -16.81
C VAL A 33 -22.51 -23.26 -17.16
N THR A 34 -23.48 -24.08 -16.81
CA THR A 34 -24.91 -24.12 -17.10
C THR A 34 -25.70 -22.89 -16.62
N LYS A 35 -26.69 -22.48 -17.43
CA LYS A 35 -27.62 -21.36 -17.17
C LYS A 35 -28.53 -21.66 -15.97
N ILE A 36 -28.57 -20.75 -15.00
CA ILE A 36 -29.62 -20.63 -13.97
C ILE A 36 -30.36 -19.31 -14.23
N PRO A 37 -31.70 -19.23 -14.11
CA PRO A 37 -32.45 -18.02 -14.45
C PRO A 37 -32.17 -16.92 -13.42
N SER A 38 -31.57 -15.82 -13.87
CA SER A 38 -31.44 -14.60 -13.08
C SER A 38 -32.75 -13.82 -13.12
N HIS A 39 -33.48 -13.80 -12.01
CA HIS A 39 -34.45 -12.73 -11.74
C HIS A 39 -33.67 -11.43 -11.52
N VAL A 40 -33.39 -10.73 -12.61
CA VAL A 40 -32.86 -9.36 -12.58
C VAL A 40 -34.02 -8.45 -12.20
N VAL A 41 -34.16 -8.16 -10.91
CA VAL A 41 -34.88 -6.96 -10.46
C VAL A 41 -34.02 -5.77 -10.87
N LYS A 42 -34.28 -5.21 -12.06
CA LYS A 42 -33.76 -3.90 -12.44
C LYS A 42 -34.41 -2.88 -11.50
N SER A 43 -33.70 -2.52 -10.43
CA SER A 43 -34.01 -1.32 -9.66
C SER A 43 -33.79 -0.12 -10.58
N ASN A 44 -34.87 0.35 -11.21
CA ASN A 44 -34.93 1.61 -11.96
C ASN A 44 -35.10 2.80 -11.00
N GLN A 45 -34.46 2.80 -9.82
CA GLN A 45 -34.41 4.01 -9.03
C GLN A 45 -33.36 4.94 -9.65
N PRO A 46 -33.71 6.18 -10.02
CA PRO A 46 -32.71 7.16 -10.40
C PRO A 46 -31.69 7.25 -9.27
N LEU A 47 -30.39 7.14 -9.59
CA LEU A 47 -29.33 7.51 -8.66
C LEU A 47 -29.64 8.94 -8.21
N HIS A 48 -30.20 9.07 -7.00
CA HIS A 48 -30.38 10.37 -6.38
C HIS A 48 -29.00 11.01 -6.37
N LYS A 49 -28.81 12.06 -7.18
CA LYS A 49 -27.59 12.85 -7.13
C LYS A 49 -27.52 13.41 -5.72
N ARG A 50 -26.53 12.98 -4.95
CA ARG A 50 -26.28 13.54 -3.64
C ARG A 50 -26.02 15.05 -3.75
N GLU A 51 -26.41 15.80 -2.73
CA GLU A 51 -26.21 17.24 -2.69
C GLU A 51 -24.78 17.59 -2.24
N GLU A 52 -24.27 16.88 -1.24
CA GLU A 52 -22.97 17.18 -0.61
C GLU A 52 -21.79 16.37 -1.21
N PRO A 53 -20.57 16.95 -1.25
CA PRO A 53 -19.35 16.23 -1.61
C PRO A 53 -18.98 15.18 -0.56
N TYR A 54 -18.24 14.14 -0.96
CA TYR A 54 -17.64 13.22 0.01
C TYR A 54 -16.30 13.75 0.47
N PHE A 55 -16.07 13.75 1.78
CA PHE A 55 -14.73 13.95 2.33
C PHE A 55 -14.37 12.79 3.24
N VAL A 56 -13.46 11.92 2.76
CA VAL A 56 -12.98 10.77 3.53
C VAL A 56 -11.55 11.03 4.02
N GLN A 57 -11.36 10.98 5.33
CA GLN A 57 -10.04 11.01 5.96
C GLN A 57 -9.59 9.59 6.29
N ILE A 58 -8.36 9.26 5.89
CA ILE A 58 -7.70 7.98 6.13
C ILE A 58 -6.65 8.21 7.23
N GLY A 59 -6.79 7.53 8.36
CA GLY A 59 -5.76 7.45 9.40
C GLY A 59 -5.03 6.11 9.28
N LEU A 60 -3.76 6.13 8.88
CA LEU A 60 -2.90 4.96 8.77
C LEU A 60 -1.89 4.94 9.92
N ASP A 61 -2.00 3.95 10.79
CA ASP A 61 -0.96 3.61 11.75
C ASP A 61 0.04 2.66 11.09
N PHE A 62 1.21 3.17 10.69
CA PHE A 62 2.31 2.35 10.18
C PHE A 62 3.11 1.82 11.36
N GLY A 63 2.71 0.67 11.88
CA GLY A 63 3.36 0.02 13.02
C GLY A 63 4.55 -0.85 12.63
N THR A 64 5.27 -1.34 13.64
CA THR A 64 6.48 -2.15 13.42
C THR A 64 6.16 -3.59 13.01
N SER A 65 5.18 -4.22 13.69
CA SER A 65 4.74 -5.59 13.38
C SER A 65 3.46 -5.59 12.54
N TYR A 66 2.53 -4.69 12.88
CA TYR A 66 1.24 -4.56 12.22
C TYR A 66 0.92 -3.11 11.97
N SER A 67 0.31 -2.86 10.82
CA SER A 67 -0.29 -1.60 10.43
C SER A 67 -1.80 -1.73 10.50
N LYS A 68 -2.48 -0.60 10.70
CA LYS A 68 -3.95 -0.54 10.79
C LYS A 68 -4.41 0.73 10.11
N CYS A 69 -5.59 0.67 9.50
CA CYS A 69 -6.16 1.81 8.80
C CYS A 69 -7.59 2.06 9.28
N ILE A 70 -7.89 3.30 9.63
CA ILE A 70 -9.23 3.78 9.99
C ILE A 70 -9.62 4.82 8.95
N CYS A 71 -10.83 4.74 8.44
CA CYS A 71 -11.40 5.75 7.55
C CYS A 71 -12.51 6.48 8.29
N ARG A 72 -12.66 7.78 8.03
CA ARG A 72 -13.74 8.61 8.56
C ARG A 72 -14.34 9.41 7.43
N ASP A 73 -15.65 9.28 7.24
CA ASP A 73 -16.42 10.25 6.47
C ASP A 73 -16.60 11.48 7.36
N ILE A 74 -15.96 12.58 6.96
CA ILE A 74 -15.92 13.83 7.72
C ILE A 74 -17.28 14.50 7.74
N ILE A 75 -18.07 14.35 6.68
CA ILE A 75 -19.36 15.04 6.54
C ILE A 75 -20.40 14.40 7.47
N THR A 76 -20.44 13.07 7.50
CA THR A 76 -21.41 12.33 8.35
C THR A 76 -20.90 11.99 9.74
N ASP A 77 -19.65 12.34 10.04
CA ASP A 77 -18.93 11.95 11.25
C ASP A 77 -18.94 10.43 11.55
N LYS A 78 -18.82 9.62 10.50
CA LYS A 78 -18.83 8.16 10.62
C LYS A 78 -17.46 7.58 10.34
N ALA A 79 -16.93 6.85 11.32
CA ALA A 79 -15.68 6.12 11.18
C ALA A 79 -15.92 4.62 10.93
N TRP A 80 -15.00 3.98 10.22
CA TRP A 80 -14.91 2.53 10.08
C TRP A 80 -13.46 2.08 10.00
N VAL A 81 -13.21 0.87 10.48
CA VAL A 81 -11.91 0.23 10.35
C VAL A 81 -11.82 -0.40 8.96
N HIS A 82 -10.69 -0.19 8.27
CA HIS A 82 -10.41 -0.91 7.03
C HIS A 82 -10.11 -2.38 7.36
N ILE A 83 -10.82 -3.28 6.67
CA ILE A 83 -10.59 -4.71 6.74
C ILE A 83 -10.18 -5.17 5.35
N PRO A 84 -8.88 -5.49 5.12
CA PRO A 84 -8.42 -6.03 3.87
C PRO A 84 -9.27 -7.23 3.43
N PRO A 85 -9.76 -7.27 2.18
CA PRO A 85 -10.63 -8.36 1.71
C PRO A 85 -10.02 -9.74 1.94
N LYS A 86 -8.71 -9.89 1.75
CA LYS A 86 -7.96 -11.15 1.94
C LYS A 86 -7.90 -11.64 3.39
N PHE A 87 -8.17 -10.79 4.37
CA PHE A 87 -8.04 -11.11 5.79
C PHE A 87 -9.39 -11.25 6.50
N ARG A 88 -10.51 -11.03 5.81
CA ARG A 88 -11.85 -10.93 6.41
C ARG A 88 -12.24 -12.09 7.33
N ASP A 89 -11.81 -13.31 7.01
CA ASP A 89 -12.16 -14.52 7.74
C ASP A 89 -11.08 -14.96 8.75
N GLN A 90 -10.11 -14.10 9.07
CA GLN A 90 -8.99 -14.38 9.98
C GLN A 90 -9.24 -13.75 11.37
N GLU A 91 -8.59 -14.26 12.42
CA GLU A 91 -8.84 -13.91 13.85
C GLU A 91 -8.68 -12.41 14.18
N PHE A 92 -7.86 -11.68 13.40
CA PHE A 92 -7.68 -10.22 13.54
C PHE A 92 -7.69 -9.54 12.18
N PRO A 93 -8.86 -9.45 11.52
CA PRO A 93 -8.94 -9.22 10.08
C PRO A 93 -8.51 -7.79 9.68
N PHE A 94 -8.46 -6.86 10.64
CA PHE A 94 -8.02 -5.48 10.46
C PHE A 94 -6.52 -5.26 10.64
N LEU A 95 -5.76 -6.26 11.10
CA LEU A 95 -4.31 -6.18 11.24
C LEU A 95 -3.63 -6.48 9.91
N ILE A 96 -2.87 -5.51 9.41
CA ILE A 96 -2.07 -5.65 8.19
C ILE A 96 -0.62 -5.93 8.61
N PRO A 97 -0.03 -7.11 8.32
CA PRO A 97 1.36 -7.36 8.66
C PRO A 97 2.28 -6.30 8.04
N SER A 98 3.17 -5.71 8.83
CA SER A 98 4.11 -4.66 8.40
C SER A 98 5.40 -5.26 7.82
N VAL A 99 5.19 -6.17 6.88
CA VAL A 99 6.22 -6.98 6.22
C VAL A 99 5.89 -7.07 4.73
N LEU A 100 6.93 -7.14 3.91
CA LEU A 100 6.83 -7.55 2.51
C LEU A 100 7.47 -8.91 2.33
N VAL A 101 7.06 -9.70 1.35
CA VAL A 101 7.74 -10.96 0.99
C VAL A 101 8.55 -10.71 -0.28
N LEU A 102 9.82 -11.11 -0.29
CA LEU A 102 10.64 -11.11 -1.50
C LEU A 102 10.88 -12.55 -1.94
N ASP A 103 10.17 -13.00 -2.97
CA ASP A 103 10.35 -14.33 -3.54
C ASP A 103 10.55 -14.27 -5.05
N ASN A 104 11.52 -15.00 -5.57
CA ASN A 104 11.85 -15.05 -7.01
C ASN A 104 11.98 -13.66 -7.67
N ASN A 105 12.63 -12.71 -6.98
CA ASN A 105 12.71 -11.30 -7.39
C ASN A 105 11.33 -10.68 -7.63
N GLN A 106 10.34 -11.03 -6.82
CA GLN A 106 9.03 -10.36 -6.76
C GLN A 106 8.76 -9.95 -5.33
N ILE A 107 8.28 -8.72 -5.17
CA ILE A 107 7.91 -8.15 -3.88
C ILE A 107 6.39 -8.24 -3.76
N SER A 108 5.87 -8.78 -2.68
CA SER A 108 4.43 -8.86 -2.44
C SER A 108 4.09 -8.56 -0.98
N HIS A 109 2.82 -8.26 -0.73
CA HIS A 109 2.27 -8.31 0.63
C HIS A 109 1.98 -9.76 1.00
N PRO A 110 2.08 -10.15 2.28
CA PRO A 110 1.75 -11.50 2.70
C PRO A 110 0.27 -11.83 2.48
N GLU A 111 -0.01 -13.10 2.18
CA GLU A 111 -1.36 -13.64 1.95
C GLU A 111 -2.13 -13.92 3.25
N LYS A 112 -1.43 -14.09 4.37
CA LYS A 112 -2.02 -14.35 5.69
C LYS A 112 -1.61 -13.26 6.68
N ASN A 113 -2.51 -12.91 7.59
CA ASN A 113 -2.25 -11.90 8.62
C ASN A 113 -1.71 -12.47 9.94
N ASN A 114 -1.74 -13.79 10.12
CA ASN A 114 -1.29 -14.44 11.35
C ASN A 114 0.19 -14.85 11.33
N ILE A 115 0.92 -14.57 10.24
CA ILE A 115 2.34 -14.88 10.12
C ILE A 115 3.14 -13.59 10.38
N ASN A 116 3.70 -13.48 11.59
CA ASN A 116 4.54 -12.34 11.96
C ASN A 116 5.85 -12.29 11.17
N TYR A 117 6.45 -13.45 10.90
CA TYR A 117 7.76 -13.59 10.28
C TYR A 117 7.76 -14.64 9.14
N PRO A 118 7.16 -14.33 7.98
CA PRO A 118 7.18 -15.25 6.83
C PRO A 118 8.60 -15.51 6.32
N GLU A 119 8.84 -16.69 5.77
CA GLU A 119 10.10 -16.94 5.08
C GLU A 119 10.31 -15.89 3.97
N LYS A 120 11.55 -15.40 3.82
CA LYS A 120 11.91 -14.32 2.87
C LYS A 120 11.19 -12.99 3.10
N GLY A 121 10.64 -12.76 4.30
CA GLY A 121 10.02 -11.49 4.68
C GLY A 121 11.04 -10.35 4.85
N ILE A 122 10.68 -9.13 4.46
CA ILE A 122 11.41 -7.86 4.67
C ILE A 122 10.76 -7.14 5.84
N TYR A 123 11.49 -7.02 6.94
CA TYR A 123 10.94 -6.63 8.25
C TYR A 123 11.32 -5.24 8.71
N HIS A 124 10.56 -4.74 9.68
CA HIS A 124 10.89 -3.53 10.45
C HIS A 124 11.12 -2.31 9.56
N LEU A 125 10.39 -2.21 8.44
CA LEU A 125 10.49 -1.11 7.46
C LEU A 125 10.44 0.26 8.15
N LYS A 126 9.51 0.45 9.10
CA LYS A 126 9.40 1.67 9.91
C LYS A 126 10.71 2.03 10.62
N ASN A 127 11.35 1.08 11.29
CA ASN A 127 12.58 1.32 12.04
C ASN A 127 13.74 1.56 11.07
N ALA A 128 13.82 0.79 9.97
CA ALA A 128 14.83 0.98 8.94
C ALA A 128 14.74 2.39 8.32
N LEU A 129 13.53 2.92 8.12
CA LEU A 129 13.31 4.29 7.67
C LEU A 129 13.82 5.33 8.68
N VAL A 130 13.52 5.16 9.97
CA VAL A 130 13.99 6.07 11.01
C VAL A 130 15.53 6.08 11.04
N LEU A 131 16.17 4.91 11.02
CA LEU A 131 17.63 4.82 10.99
C LEU A 131 18.22 5.37 9.70
N THR A 132 17.53 5.20 8.57
CA THR A 132 17.91 5.79 7.28
C THR A 132 17.88 7.31 7.34
N ALA A 133 16.80 7.90 7.89
CA ALA A 133 16.69 9.35 8.08
C ALA A 133 17.82 9.91 8.95
N LYS A 134 18.20 9.19 10.01
CA LYS A 134 19.28 9.54 10.94
C LYS A 134 20.68 9.23 10.41
N LYS A 135 20.81 8.64 9.22
CA LYS A 135 22.08 8.16 8.65
C LYS A 135 22.82 7.14 9.54
N GLN A 136 22.09 6.38 10.35
CA GLN A 136 22.64 5.37 11.27
C GLN A 136 22.74 3.99 10.57
N LEU A 137 23.51 3.92 9.48
CA LEU A 137 23.53 2.74 8.58
C LEU A 137 24.41 1.58 9.06
N SER A 138 25.16 1.78 10.15
CA SER A 138 25.95 0.75 10.83
C SER A 138 25.12 -0.12 11.78
N GLU A 139 23.86 0.23 12.03
CA GLU A 139 22.99 -0.50 12.94
C GLU A 139 22.75 -1.95 12.49
N PRO A 140 22.66 -2.92 13.43
CA PRO A 140 22.52 -4.34 13.11
C PRO A 140 21.33 -4.67 12.20
N LEU A 141 20.27 -3.87 12.26
CA LEU A 141 19.09 -4.02 11.40
C LEU A 141 19.45 -4.05 9.90
N PHE A 142 20.43 -3.27 9.48
CA PHE A 142 20.81 -3.18 8.07
C PHE A 142 21.61 -4.38 7.55
N ALA A 143 22.16 -5.22 8.44
CA ALA A 143 22.84 -6.46 8.01
C ALA A 143 21.91 -7.35 7.19
N PHE A 144 20.63 -7.39 7.56
CA PHE A 144 19.59 -8.12 6.84
C PHE A 144 19.34 -7.53 5.43
N TYR A 145 19.16 -6.22 5.33
CA TYR A 145 18.92 -5.53 4.05
C TYR A 145 20.11 -5.65 3.10
N LYS A 146 21.33 -5.55 3.65
CA LYS A 146 22.58 -5.74 2.89
C LYS A 146 22.67 -7.15 2.30
N ARG A 147 22.28 -8.18 3.07
CA ARG A 147 22.32 -9.58 2.62
C ARG A 147 21.35 -9.87 1.47
N ILE A 148 20.17 -9.25 1.45
CA ILE A 148 19.14 -9.57 0.46
C ILE A 148 19.47 -9.01 -0.92
N MET A 149 19.94 -7.78 -0.99
CA MET A 149 20.06 -7.04 -2.25
C MET A 149 21.49 -6.65 -2.61
N ASN A 150 22.46 -6.93 -1.72
CA ASN A 150 23.88 -6.62 -1.89
C ASN A 150 24.15 -5.18 -2.40
N PRO A 151 23.62 -4.14 -1.73
CA PRO A 151 23.88 -2.76 -2.11
C PRO A 151 25.38 -2.47 -2.00
N THR A 152 25.93 -1.82 -3.01
CA THR A 152 27.36 -1.47 -3.09
C THR A 152 27.71 -0.18 -2.36
N GLN A 153 26.70 0.66 -2.09
CA GLN A 153 26.85 1.99 -1.49
C GLN A 153 25.72 2.27 -0.50
N ASP A 154 25.99 3.14 0.47
CA ASP A 154 25.02 3.54 1.51
C ASP A 154 23.78 4.23 0.91
N GLU A 155 23.96 5.03 -0.14
CA GLU A 155 22.85 5.66 -0.88
C GLU A 155 21.91 4.61 -1.48
N GLN A 156 22.46 3.52 -2.03
CA GLN A 156 21.67 2.43 -2.60
C GLN A 156 20.87 1.71 -1.52
N LEU A 157 21.46 1.50 -0.33
CA LEU A 157 20.75 0.92 0.81
C LEU A 157 19.60 1.83 1.28
N CYS A 158 19.83 3.14 1.37
CA CYS A 158 18.79 4.10 1.74
C CYS A 158 17.63 4.08 0.74
N GLU A 159 17.93 4.13 -0.56
CA GLU A 159 16.93 4.10 -1.62
C GLU A 159 16.17 2.77 -1.65
N LEU A 160 16.83 1.65 -1.34
CA LEU A 160 16.20 0.35 -1.25
C LEU A 160 15.13 0.32 -0.13
N VAL A 161 15.50 0.77 1.07
CA VAL A 161 14.58 0.82 2.22
C VAL A 161 13.39 1.72 1.94
N LYS A 162 13.64 2.90 1.34
CA LYS A 162 12.58 3.81 0.90
C LYS A 162 11.67 3.12 -0.11
N THR A 163 12.23 2.43 -1.10
CA THR A 163 11.46 1.78 -2.15
C THR A 163 10.56 0.67 -1.61
N PHE A 164 11.06 -0.18 -0.73
CA PHE A 164 10.23 -1.19 -0.06
C PHE A 164 9.11 -0.53 0.76
N SER A 165 9.42 0.55 1.49
CA SER A 165 8.42 1.28 2.26
C SER A 165 7.36 1.93 1.38
N VAL A 166 7.77 2.50 0.24
CA VAL A 166 6.85 3.09 -0.75
C VAL A 166 5.91 2.02 -1.30
N TYR A 167 6.45 0.87 -1.70
CA TYR A 167 5.67 -0.26 -2.22
C TYR A 167 4.65 -0.74 -1.18
N PHE A 168 5.09 -0.95 0.06
CA PHE A 168 4.23 -1.36 1.16
C PHE A 168 3.06 -0.39 1.39
N LEU A 169 3.37 0.91 1.54
CA LEU A 169 2.34 1.92 1.79
C LEU A 169 1.41 2.09 0.58
N ALA A 170 1.94 2.07 -0.65
CA ALA A 170 1.14 2.19 -1.87
C ALA A 170 0.14 1.04 -2.01
N GLY A 171 0.55 -0.19 -1.70
CA GLY A 171 -0.34 -1.35 -1.73
C GLY A 171 -1.51 -1.22 -0.75
N ILE A 172 -1.23 -0.82 0.49
CA ILE A 172 -2.28 -0.58 1.51
C ILE A 172 -3.21 0.55 1.08
N LEU A 173 -2.65 1.69 0.68
CA LEU A 173 -3.43 2.87 0.30
C LEU A 173 -4.29 2.62 -0.93
N GLY A 174 -3.77 1.87 -1.91
CA GLY A 174 -4.53 1.50 -3.11
C GLY A 174 -5.72 0.61 -2.77
N GLU A 175 -5.53 -0.37 -1.89
CA GLU A 175 -6.63 -1.20 -1.39
C GLU A 175 -7.70 -0.37 -0.65
N VAL A 176 -7.27 0.51 0.26
CA VAL A 176 -8.17 1.40 1.01
C VAL A 176 -8.95 2.32 0.06
N ARG A 177 -8.30 2.97 -0.92
CA ARG A 177 -8.95 3.84 -1.90
C ARG A 177 -9.97 3.07 -2.74
N ASN A 178 -9.67 1.84 -3.12
CA ASN A 178 -10.59 0.99 -3.84
C ASN A 178 -11.80 0.60 -3.00
N GLU A 179 -11.62 0.27 -1.73
CA GLU A 179 -12.74 -0.01 -0.82
C GLU A 179 -13.60 1.25 -0.57
N ILE A 180 -13.00 2.44 -0.44
CA ILE A 180 -13.74 3.70 -0.34
C ILE A 180 -14.60 3.91 -1.59
N ARG A 181 -14.04 3.73 -2.79
CA ARG A 181 -14.80 3.87 -4.06
C ARG A 181 -15.92 2.83 -4.19
N LYS A 182 -15.75 1.62 -3.65
CA LYS A 182 -16.84 0.63 -3.60
C LYS A 182 -17.93 1.02 -2.60
N ARG A 183 -17.56 1.61 -1.46
CA ARG A 183 -18.48 2.08 -0.43
C ARG A 183 -19.27 3.31 -0.89
N PHE A 184 -18.67 4.14 -1.72
CA PHE A 184 -19.26 5.35 -2.30
C PHE A 184 -19.20 5.27 -3.83
N PRO A 185 -20.14 4.55 -4.48
CA PRO A 185 -20.05 4.23 -5.91
C PRO A 185 -20.02 5.45 -6.86
N ASP A 186 -20.51 6.61 -6.40
CA ASP A 186 -20.50 7.89 -7.12
C ASP A 186 -19.42 8.85 -6.61
N PHE A 187 -18.41 8.35 -5.88
CA PHE A 187 -17.22 9.13 -5.52
C PHE A 187 -16.44 9.54 -6.77
N GLY A 188 -16.11 10.83 -6.87
CA GLY A 188 -15.50 11.47 -8.04
C GLY A 188 -16.53 12.07 -9.00
N SER A 189 -17.84 11.90 -8.75
CA SER A 189 -18.88 12.56 -9.56
C SER A 189 -19.04 14.05 -9.25
N LYS A 190 -18.54 14.52 -8.10
CA LYS A 190 -18.41 15.94 -7.76
C LYS A 190 -16.93 16.33 -7.72
N ALA A 191 -16.61 17.53 -8.20
CA ALA A 191 -15.25 18.05 -8.23
C ALA A 191 -14.62 18.18 -6.84
N ASP A 192 -15.45 18.42 -5.82
CA ASP A 192 -15.02 18.62 -4.43
C ASP A 192 -14.94 17.32 -3.62
N ASP A 193 -15.14 16.16 -4.25
CA ASP A 193 -14.89 14.89 -3.58
C ASP A 193 -13.42 14.75 -3.24
N TYR A 194 -13.12 14.46 -1.97
CA TYR A 194 -11.77 14.51 -1.45
C TYR A 194 -11.43 13.32 -0.57
N MET A 195 -10.23 12.77 -0.76
CA MET A 195 -9.61 11.82 0.16
C MET A 195 -8.33 12.43 0.72
N ALA A 196 -8.20 12.41 2.04
CA ALA A 196 -6.97 12.81 2.72
C ALA A 196 -6.37 11.61 3.46
N VAL A 197 -5.05 11.58 3.62
CA VAL A 197 -4.37 10.57 4.42
C VAL A 197 -3.46 11.21 5.46
N ASN A 198 -3.57 10.72 6.69
CA ASN A 198 -2.68 11.00 7.80
C ASN A 198 -1.92 9.71 8.13
N LEU A 199 -0.60 9.81 8.29
CA LEU A 199 0.27 8.70 8.64
C LEU A 199 0.84 8.92 10.04
N SER A 200 0.66 7.94 10.93
CA SER A 200 1.28 7.97 12.26
C SER A 200 2.77 7.64 12.15
N ILE A 201 3.61 8.56 12.62
CA ILE A 201 5.06 8.40 12.75
C ILE A 201 5.40 8.05 14.21
N PRO A 202 6.52 7.35 14.49
CA PRO A 202 6.88 7.05 15.88
C PRO A 202 7.05 8.34 16.69
N VAL A 203 6.36 8.42 17.84
CA VAL A 203 6.22 9.66 18.64
C VAL A 203 7.58 10.22 19.06
N GLU A 204 8.51 9.36 19.46
CA GLU A 204 9.87 9.71 19.87
C GLU A 204 10.70 10.38 18.75
N ASN A 205 10.28 10.21 17.49
CA ASN A 205 10.94 10.80 16.32
C ASN A 205 10.06 11.82 15.59
N ALA A 206 8.82 12.04 16.04
CA ALA A 206 7.86 12.91 15.35
C ALA A 206 8.33 14.38 15.27
N GLN A 207 9.13 14.79 16.26
CA GLN A 207 9.73 16.12 16.37
C GLN A 207 11.06 16.26 15.63
N GLN A 208 11.60 15.17 15.06
CA GLN A 208 12.87 15.20 14.32
C GLN A 208 12.59 15.57 12.85
N PRO A 209 13.04 16.74 12.37
CA PRO A 209 12.66 17.23 11.04
C PRO A 209 13.05 16.28 9.91
N GLU A 210 14.21 15.66 9.98
CA GLU A 210 14.71 14.71 8.98
C GLU A 210 13.86 13.44 8.87
N VAL A 211 13.33 12.96 9.99
CA VAL A 211 12.42 11.81 10.01
C VAL A 211 11.06 12.22 9.46
N ASN A 212 10.54 13.36 9.91
CA ASN A 212 9.24 13.87 9.45
C ASN A 212 9.22 14.11 7.93
N GLU A 213 10.25 14.79 7.41
CA GLU A 213 10.37 15.05 5.96
C GLU A 213 10.51 13.75 5.16
N LEU A 214 11.26 12.76 5.66
CA LEU A 214 11.34 11.46 4.98
C LEU A 214 9.97 10.76 4.92
N PHE A 215 9.25 10.68 6.04
CA PHE A 215 7.93 10.04 6.08
C PHE A 215 6.89 10.78 5.23
N LYS A 216 6.94 12.12 5.21
CA LYS A 216 6.10 12.95 4.34
C LYS A 216 6.37 12.69 2.85
N GLN A 217 7.63 12.60 2.46
CA GLN A 217 8.04 12.25 1.09
C GLN A 217 7.55 10.85 0.70
N LEU A 218 7.71 9.87 1.58
CA LEU A 218 7.22 8.50 1.37
C LEU A 218 5.71 8.46 1.20
N LEU A 219 4.95 9.11 2.09
CA LEU A 219 3.51 9.15 2.00
C LEU A 219 3.05 9.77 0.67
N LYS A 220 3.70 10.86 0.24
CA LYS A 220 3.42 11.50 -1.04
C LYS A 220 3.71 10.57 -2.23
N GLU A 221 4.86 9.90 -2.25
CA GLU A 221 5.22 8.98 -3.35
C GLU A 221 4.28 7.76 -3.37
N SER A 222 3.98 7.17 -2.21
CA SER A 222 3.05 6.06 -2.09
C SER A 222 1.64 6.43 -2.53
N TRP A 223 1.14 7.61 -2.13
CA TRP A 223 -0.18 8.08 -2.55
C TRP A 223 -0.30 8.22 -4.07
N GLN A 224 0.76 8.72 -4.74
CA GLN A 224 0.80 8.82 -6.20
C GLN A 224 0.78 7.47 -6.92
N LEU A 225 1.22 6.40 -6.25
CA LEU A 225 1.30 5.05 -6.81
C LEU A 225 0.12 4.17 -6.39
N ALA A 226 -0.77 4.67 -5.53
CA ALA A 226 -1.88 3.96 -4.92
C ALA A 226 -3.16 3.95 -5.78
N ASP A 227 -3.04 3.84 -7.11
CA ASP A 227 -4.17 3.73 -8.04
C ASP A 227 -4.04 2.51 -8.95
#